data_AF-A0A949MSC3-F1
#
_entry.id   AF-A0A949MSC3-F1
#
_cell.length_a   1.000
_cell.length_b   1.000
_cell.length_c   1.000
_cell.angle_alpha   90.00
_cell.angle_beta   90.00
_cell.angle_gamma   90.00
#
_symmetry.space_group_name_H-M   'P 1'
#
loop_
_entity.id
_entity.type
_entity.pdbx_description
1 polymer ?
#
loop_
_entity_poly.entity_id
_entity_poly.type
_entity_poly.pdbx_seq_one_letter_code
_entity_poly.pdbx_strand_id
1 'polypeptide(L)'
;MTSPNAPRPSPAKGNGALRTYFMRGLFVVIPVAVTVWLLDYAITLTNTWLGPLVHLLAVHLLPVAITAQSWFGSLEAVISFLLLVAFLMALGVVASYRMGKEGLRLIDHIFIHIPGVNSIYRSVRKMVEAFGDSGAQSFKRCVYLYFPMDNPTLGFVTREVTEAESGRKLLVVFVPHGPSPASGFIQIVPEEDTWDAGISPEDGFKMIMSVGVLAPDVLPKGKPRNPKQ
;
A
#
# COMPACT_ATOMS: atom_id res chain seq x y z
N MET A 1 34.81 57.18 20.05
CA MET A 1 35.99 56.29 20.12
C MET A 1 35.48 55.02 20.81
N THR A 2 35.27 53.85 20.20
CA THR A 2 35.97 53.11 19.13
C THR A 2 34.98 52.20 18.35
N SER A 3 35.24 52.06 17.05
CA SER A 3 34.63 51.15 16.04
C SER A 3 35.04 49.67 16.26
N PRO A 4 34.67 48.66 15.42
CA PRO A 4 33.53 48.46 14.51
C PRO A 4 32.82 47.09 14.67
N ASN A 5 31.66 47.01 14.04
CA ASN A 5 30.93 45.81 13.60
C ASN A 5 31.86 44.74 12.95
N ALA A 6 32.00 43.57 13.56
CA ALA A 6 32.70 42.43 12.96
C ALA A 6 31.74 41.65 12.03
N PRO A 7 32.13 41.30 10.79
CA PRO A 7 31.30 40.47 9.94
C PRO A 7 31.22 39.05 10.50
N ARG A 8 29.99 38.52 10.64
CA ARG A 8 29.78 37.10 11.00
C ARG A 8 30.29 36.21 9.86
N PRO A 9 31.00 35.11 10.15
CA PRO A 9 31.44 34.19 9.11
C PRO A 9 30.24 33.58 8.39
N SER A 10 30.21 33.67 7.07
CA SER A 10 29.27 32.93 6.22
C SER A 10 29.50 31.42 6.40
N PRO A 11 28.45 30.60 6.58
CA PRO A 11 28.64 29.16 6.67
C PRO A 11 29.24 28.65 5.36
N ALA A 12 30.31 27.85 5.49
CA ALA A 12 31.06 27.28 4.38
C ALA A 12 30.13 26.45 3.48
N LYS A 13 29.89 26.95 2.25
CA LYS A 13 29.29 26.18 1.16
C LYS A 13 30.35 25.23 0.60
N GLY A 14 30.41 24.01 1.12
CA GLY A 14 31.29 22.97 0.59
C GLY A 14 30.79 21.59 0.99
N ASN A 15 30.64 20.71 0.02
CA ASN A 15 30.36 19.27 0.13
C ASN A 15 28.92 18.86 0.51
N GLY A 16 28.15 19.73 1.19
CA GLY A 16 26.73 19.46 1.48
C GLY A 16 25.87 19.38 0.22
N ALA A 17 26.06 20.33 -0.72
CA ALA A 17 25.28 20.40 -1.95
C ALA A 17 25.46 19.17 -2.85
N LEU A 18 26.70 18.71 -3.08
CA LEU A 18 26.98 17.53 -3.91
C LEU A 18 26.34 16.26 -3.32
N ARG A 19 26.45 16.08 -1.99
CA ARG A 19 25.77 14.98 -1.28
C ARG A 19 24.25 15.08 -1.40
N THR A 20 23.68 16.28 -1.27
CA THR A 20 22.23 16.49 -1.43
C THR A 20 21.76 16.16 -2.85
N TYR A 21 22.50 16.57 -3.89
CA TYR A 21 22.16 16.23 -5.28
C TYR A 21 22.31 14.74 -5.56
N PHE A 22 23.38 14.10 -5.08
CA PHE A 22 23.57 12.65 -5.20
C PHE A 22 22.44 11.88 -4.51
N MET A 23 22.09 12.25 -3.26
CA MET A 23 21.00 11.60 -2.53
C MET A 23 19.66 11.81 -3.24
N ARG A 24 19.37 13.00 -3.77
CA ARG A 24 18.17 13.25 -4.57
C ARG A 24 18.12 12.38 -5.83
N GLY A 25 19.22 12.28 -6.57
CA GLY A 25 19.30 11.40 -7.75
C GLY A 25 19.10 9.94 -7.37
N LEU A 26 19.71 9.50 -6.27
CA LEU A 26 19.54 8.16 -5.74
C LEU A 26 18.08 7.87 -5.34
N PHE A 27 17.40 8.81 -4.66
CA PHE A 27 15.98 8.68 -4.30
C PHE A 27 15.05 8.60 -5.52
N VAL A 28 15.44 9.19 -6.66
CA VAL A 28 14.68 9.08 -7.91
C VAL A 28 14.95 7.75 -8.62
N VAL A 29 16.21 7.29 -8.62
CA VAL A 29 16.60 6.06 -9.33
C VAL A 29 16.22 4.80 -8.57
N ILE A 30 16.29 4.79 -7.23
CA ILE A 30 15.99 3.61 -6.41
C ILE A 30 14.61 3.02 -6.72
N PRO A 31 13.50 3.79 -6.69
CA PRO A 31 12.18 3.22 -6.97
C PRO A 31 12.09 2.57 -8.35
N VAL A 32 12.62 3.23 -9.38
CA VAL A 32 12.63 2.72 -10.76
C VAL A 32 13.47 1.44 -10.87
N ALA A 33 14.68 1.44 -10.31
CA ALA A 33 15.57 0.29 -10.31
C ALA A 33 14.94 -0.90 -9.57
N VAL A 34 14.29 -0.64 -8.43
CA VAL A 34 13.57 -1.67 -7.66
C VAL A 34 12.38 -2.20 -8.46
N THR A 35 11.61 -1.36 -9.14
CA THR A 35 10.51 -1.81 -10.01
C THR A 35 11.01 -2.70 -11.15
N VAL A 36 12.04 -2.27 -11.88
CA VAL A 36 12.63 -3.06 -12.97
C VAL A 36 13.20 -4.39 -12.46
N TRP A 37 13.93 -4.35 -11.34
CA TRP A 37 14.47 -5.56 -10.71
C TRP A 37 13.37 -6.53 -10.27
N LEU A 38 12.28 -6.02 -9.70
CA LEU A 38 11.15 -6.84 -9.25
C LEU A 38 10.40 -7.48 -10.43
N LEU A 39 10.25 -6.76 -11.54
CA LEU A 39 9.68 -7.30 -12.78
C LEU A 39 10.57 -8.38 -13.39
N ASP A 40 11.88 -8.13 -13.49
CA ASP A 40 12.85 -9.11 -14.00
C ASP A 40 12.91 -10.36 -13.12
N TYR A 41 12.90 -10.17 -11.80
CA TYR A 41 12.83 -11.26 -10.84
C TYR A 41 11.56 -12.09 -11.00
N ALA A 42 10.40 -11.44 -11.15
CA ALA A 42 9.13 -12.13 -11.36
C ALA A 42 9.10 -12.95 -12.66
N ILE A 43 9.58 -12.37 -13.78
CA ILE A 43 9.71 -13.05 -15.07
C ILE A 43 10.67 -14.23 -14.96
N THR A 44 11.83 -14.03 -14.34
CA THR A 44 12.83 -15.08 -14.16
C THR A 44 12.29 -16.21 -13.28
N LEU A 45 11.55 -15.87 -12.22
CA LEU A 45 10.87 -16.85 -11.38
C LEU A 45 9.87 -17.65 -12.23
N THR A 46 8.97 -17.00 -12.97
CA THR A 46 8.03 -17.68 -13.88
C THR A 46 8.74 -18.55 -14.91
N ASN A 47 9.80 -18.07 -15.54
CA ASN A 47 10.60 -18.86 -16.49
C ASN A 47 11.30 -20.04 -15.80
N THR A 48 11.68 -19.93 -14.52
CA THR A 48 12.29 -21.05 -13.79
C THR A 48 11.27 -22.13 -13.45
N TRP A 49 10.06 -21.74 -13.02
CA TRP A 49 9.02 -22.68 -12.59
C TRP A 49 8.17 -23.21 -13.76
N LEU A 50 7.75 -22.33 -14.67
CA LEU A 50 6.92 -22.65 -15.83
C LEU A 50 7.72 -22.81 -17.13
N GLY A 51 8.90 -22.20 -17.26
CA GLY A 51 9.69 -22.27 -18.49
C GLY A 51 10.05 -23.69 -18.93
N PRO A 52 10.35 -24.66 -18.04
CA PRO A 52 10.53 -26.05 -18.46
C PRO A 52 9.27 -26.64 -19.12
N LEU A 53 8.08 -26.31 -18.59
CA LEU A 53 6.80 -26.75 -19.14
C LEU A 53 6.49 -26.06 -20.48
N VAL A 54 6.72 -24.75 -20.56
CA VAL A 54 6.52 -23.94 -21.78
C VAL A 54 7.49 -24.38 -22.88
N HIS A 55 8.76 -24.64 -22.55
CA HIS A 55 9.77 -25.11 -23.49
C HIS A 55 9.43 -26.50 -24.02
N LEU A 56 9.01 -27.44 -23.16
CA LEU A 56 8.54 -28.76 -23.57
C LEU A 56 7.33 -28.66 -24.51
N LEU A 57 6.36 -27.80 -24.19
CA LEU A 57 5.19 -27.57 -25.05
C LEU A 57 5.59 -26.91 -26.37
N ALA A 58 6.46 -25.90 -26.35
CA ALA A 58 6.90 -25.18 -27.55
C ALA A 58 7.66 -26.10 -28.52
N VAL A 59 8.53 -26.98 -28.03
CA VAL A 59 9.28 -27.93 -28.86
C VAL A 59 8.36 -29.01 -29.46
N HIS A 60 7.26 -29.36 -28.78
CA HIS A 60 6.29 -30.34 -29.30
C HIS A 60 5.23 -29.74 -30.25
N LEU A 61 4.88 -28.46 -30.08
CA LEU A 61 3.77 -27.83 -30.80
C LEU A 61 4.20 -26.90 -31.93
N LEU A 62 5.42 -26.35 -31.91
CA LEU A 62 5.88 -25.36 -32.89
C LEU A 62 7.08 -25.85 -33.72
N PRO A 63 7.05 -25.72 -35.06
CA PRO A 63 8.21 -25.99 -35.91
C PRO A 63 9.35 -25.02 -35.63
N VAL A 64 10.60 -25.55 -35.63
CA VAL A 64 11.86 -24.81 -35.38
C VAL A 64 12.05 -23.55 -36.26
N ALA A 65 11.42 -23.49 -37.43
CA ALA A 65 11.49 -22.33 -38.31
C ALA A 65 10.86 -21.06 -37.71
N ILE A 66 9.87 -21.21 -36.81
CA ILE A 66 9.16 -20.10 -36.17
C ILE A 66 9.90 -19.62 -34.93
N THR A 67 10.57 -20.53 -34.20
CA THR A 67 11.31 -20.22 -32.97
C THR A 67 12.64 -19.51 -33.23
N ALA A 68 13.19 -19.60 -34.45
CA ALA A 68 14.45 -18.95 -34.85
C ALA A 68 14.28 -17.49 -35.30
N GLN A 69 13.06 -16.98 -35.41
CA GLN A 69 12.78 -15.63 -35.89
C GLN A 69 12.93 -14.58 -34.78
N SER A 70 13.52 -13.43 -35.09
CA SER A 70 13.86 -12.38 -34.11
C SER A 70 12.68 -11.79 -33.35
N TRP A 71 11.46 -11.82 -33.93
CA TRP A 71 10.22 -11.39 -33.27
C TRP A 71 9.69 -12.41 -32.27
N PHE A 72 10.15 -13.66 -32.32
CA PHE A 72 9.70 -14.74 -31.45
C PHE A 72 10.08 -14.46 -29.99
N GLY A 73 11.26 -13.88 -29.73
CA GLY A 73 11.68 -13.50 -28.38
C GLY A 73 10.79 -12.43 -27.73
N SER A 74 10.23 -11.52 -28.52
CA SER A 74 9.24 -10.54 -28.02
C SER A 74 7.90 -11.18 -27.68
N LEU A 75 7.46 -12.18 -28.47
CA LEU A 75 6.26 -12.94 -28.15
C LEU A 75 6.43 -13.85 -26.94
N GLU A 76 7.61 -14.45 -26.78
CA GLU A 76 7.95 -15.24 -25.60
C GLU A 76 7.84 -14.40 -24.33
N ALA A 77 8.37 -13.17 -24.33
CA ALA A 77 8.24 -12.25 -23.21
C ALA A 77 6.78 -11.90 -22.88
N VAL A 78 5.94 -11.67 -23.91
CA VAL A 78 4.50 -11.40 -23.73
C VAL A 78 3.77 -12.63 -23.19
N ILE A 79 4.07 -13.82 -23.71
CA ILE A 79 3.47 -15.08 -23.25
C ILE A 79 3.89 -15.36 -21.80
N SER A 80 5.17 -15.19 -21.46
CA SER A 80 5.66 -15.34 -20.08
C SER A 80 4.99 -14.34 -19.12
N PHE A 81 4.80 -13.10 -19.55
CA PHE A 81 4.05 -12.11 -18.76
C PHE A 81 2.58 -12.53 -18.55
N LEU A 82 1.89 -12.96 -19.61
CA LEU A 82 0.51 -13.43 -19.51
C LEU A 82 0.39 -14.69 -18.63
N LEU A 83 1.36 -15.61 -18.71
CA LEU A 83 1.42 -16.78 -17.85
C LEU A 83 1.69 -16.41 -16.40
N LEU A 84 2.56 -15.43 -16.12
CA LEU A 84 2.76 -14.88 -14.77
C LEU A 84 1.45 -14.33 -14.22
N VAL A 85 0.73 -13.50 -15.00
CA VAL A 85 -0.57 -12.95 -14.58
C VAL A 85 -1.58 -14.07 -14.31
N ALA A 86 -1.69 -15.05 -15.21
CA ALA A 86 -2.59 -16.20 -15.03
C ALA A 86 -2.22 -17.04 -13.81
N PHE A 87 -0.92 -17.25 -13.57
CA PHE A 87 -0.41 -17.97 -12.40
C PHE A 87 -0.72 -17.23 -11.09
N LEU A 88 -0.48 -15.92 -11.05
CA LEU A 88 -0.84 -15.09 -9.89
C LEU A 88 -2.36 -15.12 -9.64
N MET A 89 -3.17 -15.08 -10.69
CA MET A 89 -4.63 -15.18 -10.58
C MET A 89 -5.05 -16.55 -10.05
N ALA A 90 -4.45 -17.63 -10.55
CA ALA A 90 -4.70 -18.99 -10.07
C ALA A 90 -4.31 -19.15 -8.60
N LEU A 91 -3.16 -18.60 -8.17
CA LEU A 91 -2.76 -18.56 -6.77
C LEU A 91 -3.78 -17.80 -5.92
N GLY A 92 -4.28 -16.66 -6.38
CA GLY A 92 -5.33 -15.90 -5.71
C GLY A 92 -6.62 -16.70 -5.55
N VAL A 93 -7.04 -17.41 -6.60
CA VAL A 93 -8.20 -18.31 -6.57
C VAL A 93 -7.99 -19.44 -5.57
N VAL A 94 -6.84 -20.12 -5.59
CA VAL A 94 -6.50 -21.16 -4.61
C VAL A 94 -6.52 -20.60 -3.18
N ALA A 95 -5.93 -19.43 -2.96
CA ALA A 95 -5.90 -18.73 -1.67
C ALA A 95 -7.30 -18.34 -1.15
N SER A 96 -8.29 -18.16 -2.04
CA SER A 96 -9.67 -17.86 -1.66
C SER A 96 -10.40 -19.07 -1.05
N TYR A 97 -10.01 -20.30 -1.42
CA TYR A 97 -10.59 -21.53 -0.88
C TYR A 97 -10.05 -21.86 0.51
N ARG A 98 -10.80 -22.66 1.28
CA ARG A 98 -10.44 -23.06 2.65
C ARG A 98 -9.05 -23.71 2.75
N MET A 99 -8.71 -24.58 1.79
CA MET A 99 -7.40 -25.25 1.72
C MET A 99 -6.25 -24.26 1.47
N GLY A 100 -6.47 -23.24 0.63
CA GLY A 100 -5.47 -22.20 0.40
C GLY A 100 -5.24 -21.34 1.65
N LYS A 101 -6.30 -21.00 2.39
CA LYS A 101 -6.19 -20.27 3.67
C LYS A 101 -5.40 -21.06 4.71
N GLU A 102 -5.57 -22.38 4.78
CA GLU A 102 -4.79 -23.25 5.67
C GLU A 102 -3.33 -23.37 5.24
N GLY A 103 -3.07 -23.50 3.92
CA GLY A 103 -1.71 -23.50 3.38
C GLY A 103 -0.95 -22.20 3.65
N LEU A 104 -1.62 -21.05 3.51
CA LEU A 104 -1.04 -19.74 3.84
C LEU A 104 -0.65 -19.62 5.32
N ARG A 105 -1.48 -20.16 6.23
CA ARG A 105 -1.17 -20.20 7.67
C ARG A 105 0.06 -21.07 7.97
N LEU A 106 0.23 -22.18 7.24
CA LEU A 106 1.40 -23.03 7.38
C LEU A 106 2.67 -22.30 6.91
N ILE A 107 2.60 -21.60 5.78
CA ILE A 107 3.68 -20.76 5.27
C ILE A 107 4.04 -19.67 6.29
N ASP A 108 3.05 -18.94 6.80
CA ASP A 108 3.24 -17.94 7.86
C ASP A 108 4.00 -18.53 9.05
N HIS A 109 3.58 -19.71 9.50
CA HIS A 109 4.17 -20.40 10.64
C HIS A 109 5.64 -20.74 10.37
N ILE A 110 5.98 -21.26 9.19
CA ILE A 110 7.36 -21.62 8.81
C ILE A 110 8.25 -20.37 8.84
N PHE A 111 7.87 -19.30 8.15
CA PHE A 111 8.70 -18.08 8.05
C PHE A 111 8.87 -17.36 9.39
N ILE A 112 7.86 -17.42 10.27
CA ILE A 112 7.92 -16.83 11.61
C ILE A 112 8.94 -17.55 12.52
N HIS A 113 9.22 -18.82 12.28
CA HIS A 113 10.15 -19.62 13.09
C HIS A 113 11.59 -19.56 12.60
N ILE A 114 11.85 -19.02 11.41
CA ILE A 114 13.22 -18.85 10.89
C ILE A 114 13.84 -17.61 11.57
N PRO A 115 14.88 -17.78 12.41
CA PRO A 115 15.56 -16.66 13.06
C PRO A 115 16.15 -15.70 12.02
N GLY A 116 16.03 -14.39 12.23
CA GLY A 116 16.49 -13.35 11.30
C GLY A 116 15.50 -13.02 10.17
N VAL A 117 14.84 -14.02 9.58
CA VAL A 117 13.84 -13.82 8.50
C VAL A 117 12.47 -13.40 9.08
N ASN A 118 12.14 -13.88 10.28
CA ASN A 118 10.84 -13.64 10.91
C ASN A 118 10.47 -12.16 11.05
N SER A 119 11.42 -11.27 11.33
CA SER A 119 11.19 -9.83 11.50
C SER A 119 10.78 -9.17 10.19
N ILE A 120 11.48 -9.52 9.09
CA ILE A 120 11.20 -9.02 7.75
C ILE A 120 9.84 -9.54 7.29
N TYR A 121 9.60 -10.84 7.44
CA TYR A 121 8.33 -11.46 7.04
C TYR A 121 7.13 -10.85 7.78
N ARG A 122 7.22 -10.69 9.11
CA ARG A 122 6.16 -10.04 9.90
C ARG A 122 5.92 -8.60 9.47
N SER A 123 6.97 -7.85 9.13
CA SER A 123 6.83 -6.46 8.69
C SER A 123 6.10 -6.36 7.35
N VAL A 124 6.47 -7.21 6.38
CA VAL A 124 5.80 -7.30 5.08
C VAL A 124 4.36 -7.78 5.26
N ARG A 125 4.12 -8.80 6.07
CA ARG A 125 2.78 -9.34 6.32
C ARG A 125 1.85 -8.29 6.91
N LYS A 126 2.31 -7.50 7.89
CA LYS A 126 1.54 -6.38 8.44
C LYS A 126 1.19 -5.33 7.38
N MET A 127 2.12 -5.04 6.46
CA MET A 127 1.87 -4.12 5.36
C MET A 127 0.80 -4.69 4.42
N VAL A 128 0.93 -5.95 4.01
CA VAL A 128 -0.06 -6.63 3.15
C VAL A 128 -1.43 -6.70 3.82
N GLU A 129 -1.51 -6.98 5.12
CA GLU A 129 -2.78 -6.99 5.87
C GLU A 129 -3.42 -5.60 5.96
N ALA A 130 -2.63 -4.54 6.03
CA ALA A 130 -3.13 -3.17 6.03
C ALA A 130 -3.69 -2.74 4.66
N PHE A 131 -3.08 -3.19 3.56
CA PHE A 131 -3.41 -2.78 2.19
C PHE A 131 -4.29 -3.77 1.41
N GLY A 132 -4.40 -5.03 1.85
CA GLY A 132 -5.22 -6.05 1.19
C GLY A 132 -6.73 -5.85 1.39
N ASP A 133 -7.55 -6.74 0.79
CA ASP A 133 -9.03 -6.70 0.73
C ASP A 133 -9.75 -6.42 2.06
N SER A 134 -9.10 -6.63 3.20
CA SER A 134 -9.67 -6.38 4.53
C SER A 134 -9.62 -4.91 4.95
N GLY A 135 -8.62 -4.15 4.46
CA GLY A 135 -8.43 -2.74 4.72
C GLY A 135 -9.16 -1.90 3.68
N ALA A 136 -8.49 -1.56 2.58
CA ALA A 136 -8.93 -0.52 1.65
C ALA A 136 -10.30 -0.77 0.97
N GLN A 137 -10.61 -1.99 0.51
CA GLN A 137 -11.87 -2.31 -0.19
C GLN A 137 -13.10 -2.43 0.72
N SER A 138 -12.91 -2.55 2.04
CA SER A 138 -14.01 -2.62 3.00
C SER A 138 -14.51 -1.24 3.43
N PHE A 139 -13.76 -0.18 3.10
CA PHE A 139 -14.13 1.19 3.45
C PHE A 139 -14.98 1.82 2.35
N LYS A 140 -16.21 2.15 2.69
CA LYS A 140 -17.17 2.77 1.75
C LYS A 140 -16.79 4.20 1.39
N ARG A 141 -16.32 4.98 2.37
CA ARG A 141 -15.95 6.41 2.23
C ARG A 141 -15.14 6.91 3.43
N CYS A 142 -14.45 8.04 3.23
CA CYS A 142 -13.80 8.78 4.30
C CYS A 142 -14.73 9.84 4.90
N VAL A 143 -14.71 9.95 6.22
CA VAL A 143 -15.46 10.96 6.96
C VAL A 143 -14.56 11.62 8.00
N TYR A 144 -14.89 12.84 8.36
CA TYR A 144 -14.39 13.47 9.57
C TYR A 144 -15.42 13.31 10.70
N LEU A 145 -14.90 13.09 11.89
CA LEU A 145 -15.65 13.03 13.15
C LEU A 145 -14.83 13.67 14.27
N TYR A 146 -15.50 14.05 15.35
CA TYR A 146 -14.83 14.53 16.57
C TYR A 146 -14.43 13.34 17.44
N PHE A 147 -13.14 13.01 17.46
CA PHE A 147 -12.58 11.92 18.30
C PHE A 147 -11.05 12.03 18.41
N PRO A 148 -10.42 11.79 19.57
CA PRO A 148 -11.01 11.75 20.92
C PRO A 148 -11.26 13.16 21.49
N MET A 149 -10.74 14.19 20.84
CA MET A 149 -10.86 15.61 21.22
C MET A 149 -11.77 16.35 20.22
N ASP A 150 -12.06 17.63 20.48
CA ASP A 150 -12.89 18.50 19.62
C ASP A 150 -12.25 18.89 18.27
N ASN A 151 -11.23 18.15 17.82
CA ASN A 151 -10.61 18.34 16.52
C ASN A 151 -11.18 17.35 15.49
N PRO A 152 -11.35 17.76 14.23
CA PRO A 152 -11.66 16.84 13.15
C PRO A 152 -10.62 15.75 13.02
N THR A 153 -11.07 14.50 13.10
CA THR A 153 -10.23 13.32 12.90
C THR A 153 -10.72 12.57 11.69
N LEU A 154 -9.79 12.18 10.81
CA LEU A 154 -10.13 11.37 9.65
C LEU A 154 -10.47 9.94 10.10
N GLY A 155 -11.59 9.43 9.62
CA GLY A 155 -12.01 8.05 9.80
C GLY A 155 -12.54 7.44 8.49
N PHE A 156 -12.60 6.11 8.46
CA PHE A 156 -13.05 5.34 7.31
C PHE A 156 -14.30 4.56 7.67
N VAL A 157 -15.38 4.80 6.94
CA VAL A 157 -16.65 4.09 7.16
C VAL A 157 -16.51 2.66 6.67
N THR A 158 -16.55 1.70 7.58
CA THR A 158 -16.54 0.26 7.25
C THR A 158 -17.94 -0.28 7.05
N ARG A 159 -18.91 0.22 7.81
CA ARG A 159 -20.28 -0.29 7.79
C ARG A 159 -21.27 0.81 8.15
N GLU A 160 -22.45 0.69 7.58
CA GLU A 160 -23.61 1.50 7.93
C GLU A 160 -24.62 0.54 8.56
N VAL A 161 -25.11 0.90 9.74
CA VAL A 161 -26.03 0.07 10.52
C VAL A 161 -27.19 0.92 11.00
N THR A 162 -28.34 0.28 11.20
CA THR A 162 -29.53 0.91 11.75
C THR A 162 -29.71 0.42 13.17
N GLU A 163 -29.84 1.35 14.12
CA GLU A 163 -30.14 1.03 15.51
C GLU A 163 -31.55 0.44 15.62
N ALA A 164 -31.68 -0.72 16.28
CA ALA A 164 -32.89 -1.53 16.27
C ALA A 164 -34.10 -0.83 16.93
N GLU A 165 -33.87 -0.04 17.99
CA GLU A 165 -34.95 0.60 18.76
C GLU A 165 -35.33 1.98 18.22
N SER A 166 -34.35 2.79 17.83
CA SER A 166 -34.58 4.18 17.39
C SER A 166 -34.74 4.31 15.88
N GLY A 167 -34.33 3.31 15.09
CA GLY A 167 -34.22 3.41 13.64
C GLY A 167 -33.12 4.38 13.17
N ARG A 168 -32.29 4.89 14.08
CA ARG A 168 -31.25 5.88 13.78
C ARG A 168 -30.13 5.23 12.95
N LYS A 169 -29.66 5.96 11.94
CA LYS A 169 -28.51 5.53 11.13
C LYS A 169 -27.22 5.79 11.90
N LEU A 170 -26.44 4.72 12.08
CA LEU A 170 -25.13 4.76 12.69
C LEU A 170 -24.07 4.34 11.67
N LEU A 171 -22.90 4.94 11.79
CA LEU A 171 -21.71 4.58 11.03
C LEU A 171 -20.74 3.86 11.95
N VAL A 172 -20.25 2.71 11.48
CA VAL A 172 -19.07 2.06 12.06
C VAL A 172 -17.86 2.64 11.34
N VAL A 173 -17.08 3.43 12.07
CA VAL A 173 -15.94 4.20 11.56
C VAL A 173 -14.66 3.67 12.17
N PHE A 174 -13.71 3.27 11.32
CA PHE A 174 -12.35 2.95 11.75
C PHE A 174 -11.49 4.21 11.73
N VAL A 175 -10.87 4.52 12.86
CA VAL A 175 -9.97 5.66 13.05
C VAL A 175 -8.55 5.12 13.22
N PRO A 176 -7.73 5.06 12.15
CA PRO A 176 -6.39 4.49 12.23
C PRO A 176 -5.42 5.39 13.00
N HIS A 177 -4.38 4.76 13.52
CA HIS A 177 -3.23 5.43 14.11
C HIS A 177 -2.07 5.47 13.10
N GLY A 178 -1.65 6.66 12.68
CA GLY A 178 -0.43 6.81 11.87
C GLY A 178 0.82 6.45 12.68
N PRO A 179 1.86 5.83 12.09
CA PRO A 179 2.00 5.37 10.70
C PRO A 179 1.60 3.89 10.50
N SER A 180 0.89 3.28 11.46
CA SER A 180 0.49 1.87 11.43
C SER A 180 -1.01 1.75 11.08
N PRO A 181 -1.37 1.79 9.79
CA PRO A 181 -2.75 1.88 9.30
C PRO A 181 -3.65 0.73 9.74
N ALA A 182 -3.07 -0.44 10.06
CA ALA A 182 -3.80 -1.60 10.55
C ALA A 182 -4.23 -1.50 12.03
N SER A 183 -3.72 -0.52 12.79
CA SER A 183 -4.09 -0.27 14.18
C SER A 183 -4.89 1.01 14.31
N GLY A 184 -5.89 1.03 15.20
CA GLY A 184 -6.76 2.19 15.38
C GLY A 184 -7.91 1.91 16.32
N PHE A 185 -8.85 2.84 16.37
CA PHE A 185 -10.10 2.73 17.13
C PHE A 185 -11.26 2.41 16.19
N ILE A 186 -12.27 1.71 16.70
CA ILE A 186 -13.56 1.60 16.05
C ILE A 186 -14.52 2.50 16.81
N GLN A 187 -15.16 3.42 16.10
CA GLN A 187 -16.17 4.32 16.63
C GLN A 187 -17.51 4.01 15.98
N ILE A 188 -18.55 3.85 16.78
CA ILE A 188 -19.93 3.73 16.29
C ILE A 188 -20.59 5.06 16.62
N VAL A 189 -20.85 5.86 15.59
CA VAL A 189 -21.33 7.23 15.74
C VAL A 189 -22.58 7.46 14.90
N PRO A 190 -23.50 8.35 15.32
CA PRO A 190 -24.59 8.80 14.47
C PRO A 190 -24.06 9.37 13.16
N GLU A 191 -24.71 9.03 12.03
CA GLU A 191 -24.31 9.56 10.71
C GLU A 191 -24.29 11.10 10.71
N GLU A 192 -25.22 11.71 11.43
CA GLU A 192 -25.33 13.17 11.56
C GLU A 192 -24.15 13.84 12.28
N ASP A 193 -23.41 13.12 13.12
CA ASP A 193 -22.23 13.63 13.84
C ASP A 193 -20.94 13.55 12.99
N THR A 194 -21.05 13.05 11.75
CA THR A 194 -19.94 12.97 10.80
C THR A 194 -20.18 13.87 9.59
N TRP A 195 -19.10 14.21 8.88
CA TRP A 195 -19.18 14.87 7.58
C TRP A 195 -18.19 14.27 6.59
N ASP A 196 -18.51 14.35 5.31
CA ASP A 196 -17.70 13.76 4.25
C ASP A 196 -16.31 14.43 4.19
N ALA A 197 -15.26 13.61 4.03
CA ALA A 197 -13.90 14.10 3.93
C ALA A 197 -13.55 14.65 2.53
N GLY A 198 -14.38 14.39 1.51
CA GLY A 198 -14.16 14.85 0.14
C GLY A 198 -12.99 14.18 -0.57
N ILE A 199 -12.44 13.11 0.01
CA ILE A 199 -11.30 12.34 -0.52
C ILE A 199 -11.64 10.86 -0.59
N SER A 200 -11.00 10.13 -1.50
CA SER A 200 -11.17 8.68 -1.58
C SER A 200 -10.51 7.98 -0.39
N PRO A 201 -10.94 6.75 -0.04
CA PRO A 201 -10.24 5.91 0.94
C PRO A 201 -8.73 5.80 0.67
N GLU A 202 -8.33 5.65 -0.59
CA GLU A 202 -6.91 5.55 -0.97
C GLU A 202 -6.14 6.82 -0.61
N ASP A 203 -6.70 8.00 -0.90
CA ASP A 203 -6.06 9.28 -0.60
C ASP A 203 -6.06 9.58 0.91
N GLY A 204 -7.11 9.18 1.63
CA GLY A 204 -7.13 9.19 3.10
C GLY A 204 -6.01 8.34 3.69
N PHE A 205 -5.78 7.13 3.17
CA PHE A 205 -4.69 6.26 3.61
C PHE A 205 -3.32 6.85 3.33
N LYS A 206 -3.11 7.43 2.14
CA LYS A 206 -1.86 8.13 1.80
C LYS A 206 -1.58 9.26 2.78
N MET A 207 -2.61 10.05 3.13
CA MET A 207 -2.48 11.14 4.11
C MET A 207 -1.99 10.60 5.46
N ILE A 208 -2.58 9.53 5.99
CA ILE A 208 -2.19 8.95 7.29
C ILE A 208 -0.77 8.34 7.25
N MET A 209 -0.44 7.60 6.19
CA MET A 209 0.87 6.99 6.01
C MET A 209 1.98 8.03 5.87
N SER A 210 1.68 9.15 5.23
CA SER A 210 2.59 10.29 5.11
C SER A 210 2.68 11.15 6.38
N VAL A 211 2.00 10.76 7.47
CA VAL A 211 1.92 11.54 8.72
C VAL A 211 1.38 12.95 8.47
N GLY A 212 0.43 13.06 7.54
CA GLY A 212 -0.22 14.33 7.16
C GLY A 212 0.53 15.18 6.13
N VAL A 213 1.70 14.75 5.64
CA VAL A 213 2.45 15.51 4.60
C VAL A 213 1.67 15.61 3.29
N LEU A 214 0.84 14.61 2.99
CA LEU A 214 -0.02 14.57 1.79
C LEU A 214 -1.47 15.01 2.10
N ALA A 215 -1.68 15.84 3.13
CA ALA A 215 -3.00 16.40 3.40
C ALA A 215 -3.42 17.39 2.29
N PRO A 216 -4.73 17.47 1.96
CA PRO A 216 -5.21 18.45 0.99
C PRO A 216 -5.05 19.88 1.53
N ASP A 217 -4.80 20.83 0.63
CA ASP A 217 -4.64 22.26 0.98
C ASP A 217 -5.92 22.87 1.59
N VAL A 218 -7.08 22.27 1.29
CA VAL A 218 -8.39 22.70 1.78
C VAL A 218 -9.10 21.52 2.41
N LEU A 219 -9.43 21.66 3.70
CA LEU A 219 -10.30 20.73 4.41
C LEU A 219 -11.78 21.12 4.22
N PRO A 220 -12.69 20.15 4.04
CA PRO A 220 -14.13 20.42 4.01
C PRO A 220 -14.58 21.12 5.29
N LYS A 221 -15.54 22.05 5.16
CA LYS A 221 -16.12 22.77 6.30
C LYS A 221 -16.79 21.76 7.24
N GLY A 222 -16.27 21.67 8.47
CA GLY A 222 -16.81 20.78 9.49
C GLY A 222 -18.20 21.19 9.99
N LYS A 223 -18.93 20.24 10.57
CA LYS A 223 -20.21 20.51 11.23
C LYS A 223 -19.95 21.14 12.60
N PRO A 224 -20.67 22.22 12.98
CA PRO A 224 -20.60 22.73 14.35
C PRO A 224 -21.04 21.65 15.34
N ARG A 225 -20.29 21.45 16.42
CA ARG A 225 -20.60 20.47 17.46
C ARG A 225 -22.02 20.68 17.99
N ASN A 226 -22.80 19.60 18.08
CA ASN A 226 -24.03 19.61 18.86
C ASN A 226 -23.63 19.52 20.34
N PRO A 227 -23.85 20.55 21.18
CA PRO A 227 -23.33 20.57 22.55
C PRO A 227 -24.04 19.61 23.53
N LYS A 228 -24.75 18.58 23.01
CA LYS A 228 -25.56 17.65 23.77
C LYS A 228 -25.31 16.19 23.36
N GLN A 229 -24.13 15.68 23.69
CA GLN A 229 -23.89 14.27 24.01
C GLN A 229 -22.89 14.22 25.17
#